data_AF-A0A944QUS4-F1
#
_entry.id   AF-A0A944QUS4-F1
#
_cell.length_a   1.000
_cell.length_b   1.000
_cell.length_c   1.000
_cell.angle_alpha   90.00
_cell.angle_beta   90.00
_cell.angle_gamma   90.00
#
_symmetry.space_group_name_H-M   'P 1'
#
loop_
_entity.id
_entity.type
_entity.pdbx_description
1 polymer ?
#
loop_
_entity_poly.entity_id
_entity_poly.type
_entity_poly.pdbx_seq_one_letter_code
_entity_poly.pdbx_strand_id
1 'polypeptide(L)'
;MEILVLMVASSVVCAAEIDSVTTRSVALENSRAAINRIFNQRIKRGIDEANRKRISIHSVGDLELYREGEYCDEQVLYRELRKAIFESNTATWGLKGYHIDVQLRSLLARKSYSLPLNDSIYRDIDYLEGISLNLKELSDVVKVERELIGVDKLGHFFAEGWRYFEMVAFDDKSLYDALAWGREKESGLFGYSTTGIFSYADLVANFNGMRFWNRVLLKQDDPLTGVIANLLQRPYVTCDIQIVDSFKAGKVVKAWEFNREFDIGEFIDASWDEGNNCNSYADPLIEAKVTKRIRDVDPDFACPSLKAACSRSRVKYGDYARFLLHPSCLNAE
;
A
#
# COMPACT_ATOMS: atom_id res chain seq x y z
N MET A 1 -6.46 -20.77 -42.47
CA MET A 1 -6.38 -19.43 -41.84
C MET A 1 -6.34 -19.70 -40.35
N GLU A 2 -5.13 -19.89 -39.82
CA GLU A 2 -4.91 -20.24 -38.41
C GLU A 2 -5.13 -19.00 -37.54
N ILE A 3 -6.02 -19.12 -36.57
CA ILE A 3 -6.25 -18.08 -35.56
C ILE A 3 -5.17 -18.26 -34.50
N LEU A 4 -4.17 -17.38 -34.54
CA LEU A 4 -3.17 -17.23 -33.50
C LEU A 4 -3.85 -16.64 -32.26
N VAL A 5 -4.18 -17.49 -31.29
CA VAL A 5 -4.57 -17.07 -29.95
C VAL A 5 -3.33 -16.49 -29.28
N LEU A 6 -3.22 -15.16 -29.23
CA LEU A 6 -2.28 -14.49 -28.33
C LEU A 6 -2.69 -14.84 -26.90
N MET A 7 -1.98 -15.78 -26.27
CA MET A 7 -1.95 -15.89 -24.82
C MET A 7 -1.35 -14.58 -24.28
N VAL A 8 -2.20 -13.74 -23.71
CA VAL A 8 -1.75 -12.63 -22.87
C VAL A 8 -1.03 -13.28 -21.69
N ALA A 9 0.30 -13.24 -21.69
CA ALA A 9 1.09 -13.61 -20.53
C ALA A 9 0.65 -12.72 -19.36
N SER A 10 -0.03 -13.31 -18.38
CA SER A 10 -0.27 -12.64 -17.10
C SER A 10 1.08 -12.18 -16.57
N SER A 11 1.25 -10.87 -16.45
CA SER A 11 2.38 -10.28 -15.75
C SER A 11 2.37 -10.83 -14.32
N VAL A 12 3.28 -11.75 -14.03
CA VAL A 12 3.52 -12.25 -12.68
C VAL A 12 3.96 -11.04 -11.86
N VAL A 13 3.13 -10.67 -10.90
CA VAL A 13 3.41 -9.59 -9.94
C VAL A 13 4.29 -10.19 -8.86
N CYS A 14 5.36 -9.50 -8.52
CA CYS A 14 6.24 -9.89 -7.43
C CYS A 14 5.73 -9.25 -6.14
N ALA A 15 5.16 -10.04 -5.22
CA ALA A 15 5.08 -9.65 -3.82
C ALA A 15 6.31 -10.24 -3.11
N ALA A 16 6.92 -9.48 -2.21
CA ALA A 16 8.05 -9.93 -1.42
C ALA A 16 7.56 -10.20 0.00
N GLU A 17 7.69 -11.44 0.47
CA GLU A 17 7.32 -11.85 1.83
C GLU A 17 8.32 -11.32 2.87
N ILE A 18 7.92 -11.31 4.14
CA ILE A 18 8.80 -10.97 5.26
C ILE A 18 8.85 -12.05 6.32
N ASP A 19 10.00 -12.19 6.97
CA ASP A 19 10.07 -12.98 8.20
C ASP A 19 9.76 -12.09 9.41
N SER A 20 8.51 -12.13 9.86
CA SER A 20 8.05 -11.37 11.03
C SER A 20 8.36 -12.03 12.38
N VAL A 21 9.12 -13.14 12.41
CA VAL A 21 9.43 -13.89 13.64
C VAL A 21 10.89 -13.67 14.01
N THR A 22 11.81 -14.05 13.13
CA THR A 22 13.27 -13.91 13.35
C THR A 22 13.66 -12.46 13.64
N THR A 23 12.99 -11.51 12.98
CA THR A 23 13.25 -10.08 13.09
C THR A 23 12.79 -9.45 14.41
N ARG A 24 11.94 -10.13 15.20
CA ARG A 24 11.43 -9.58 16.48
C ARG A 24 12.49 -9.41 17.56
N SER A 25 13.57 -10.19 17.46
CA SER A 25 14.72 -10.09 18.35
C SER A 25 15.59 -8.85 18.06
N VAL A 26 15.38 -8.19 16.91
CA VAL A 26 16.20 -7.08 16.44
C VAL A 26 15.66 -5.74 16.96
N ALA A 27 16.53 -4.95 17.58
CA ALA A 27 16.20 -3.59 17.99
C ALA A 27 16.24 -2.64 16.79
N LEU A 28 15.07 -2.29 16.26
CA LEU A 28 14.92 -1.31 15.17
C LEU A 28 14.62 0.09 15.69
N GLU A 29 15.11 1.13 15.01
CA GLU A 29 14.67 2.50 15.24
C GLU A 29 13.28 2.76 14.63
N ASN A 30 12.55 3.75 15.15
CA ASN A 30 11.29 4.16 14.56
C ASN A 30 11.51 4.82 13.18
N SER A 31 10.79 4.33 12.17
CA SER A 31 10.84 4.75 10.77
C SER A 31 9.72 5.73 10.36
N ARG A 32 8.74 6.03 11.23
CA ARG A 32 7.59 6.92 10.93
C ARG A 32 8.02 8.23 10.28
N ALA A 33 8.97 8.93 10.88
CA ALA A 33 9.44 10.23 10.37
C ALA A 33 10.17 10.12 9.02
N ALA A 34 10.91 9.03 8.78
CA ALA A 34 11.59 8.80 7.52
C ALA A 34 10.58 8.51 6.40
N ILE A 35 9.62 7.62 6.65
CA ILE A 35 8.54 7.27 5.73
C ILE A 35 7.70 8.51 5.40
N ASN A 36 7.27 9.26 6.41
CA ASN A 36 6.48 10.48 6.21
C ASN A 36 7.24 11.51 5.37
N ARG A 37 8.55 11.69 5.61
CA ARG A 37 9.38 12.62 4.82
C ARG A 37 9.40 12.21 3.35
N ILE A 38 9.66 10.93 3.06
CA ILE A 38 9.73 10.39 1.69
C ILE A 38 8.40 10.65 0.97
N PHE A 39 7.28 10.25 1.56
CA PHE A 39 5.99 10.32 0.87
C PHE A 39 5.41 11.73 0.82
N ASN A 40 5.61 12.58 1.84
CA ASN A 40 5.22 13.99 1.74
C ASN A 40 5.97 14.72 0.62
N GLN A 41 7.26 14.44 0.43
CA GLN A 41 8.03 15.00 -0.68
C GLN A 41 7.47 14.54 -2.04
N ARG A 42 7.17 13.24 -2.17
CA ARG A 42 6.59 12.68 -3.40
C ARG A 42 5.19 13.24 -3.69
N ILE A 43 4.34 13.38 -2.68
CA ILE A 43 2.99 13.95 -2.80
C ILE A 43 3.07 15.42 -3.23
N LYS A 44 3.90 16.25 -2.56
CA LYS A 44 4.12 17.65 -2.95
C LYS A 44 4.54 17.77 -4.41
N ARG A 45 5.53 16.97 -4.84
CA ARG A 45 5.96 16.93 -6.25
C ARG A 45 4.83 16.54 -7.20
N GLY A 46 4.01 15.55 -6.85
CA GLY A 46 2.88 15.13 -7.68
C GLY A 46 1.84 16.23 -7.86
N ILE A 47 1.57 17.01 -6.80
CA ILE A 47 0.70 18.20 -6.84
C ILE A 47 1.31 19.27 -7.74
N ASP A 48 2.61 19.56 -7.61
CA ASP A 48 3.32 20.54 -8.44
C ASP A 48 3.30 20.16 -9.94
N GLU A 49 3.45 18.88 -10.27
CA GLU A 49 3.36 18.37 -11.64
C GLU A 49 1.92 18.45 -12.19
N ALA A 50 0.91 18.14 -11.37
CA ALA A 50 -0.49 18.29 -11.75
C ALA A 50 -0.81 19.77 -12.06
N ASN A 51 -0.31 20.69 -11.23
CA ASN A 51 -0.44 22.11 -11.44
C ASN A 51 0.35 22.58 -12.67
N ARG A 52 1.56 22.08 -12.98
CA ARG A 52 2.30 22.49 -14.19
C ARG A 52 1.55 22.20 -15.48
N LYS A 53 0.73 21.15 -15.51
CA LYS A 53 -0.11 20.79 -16.66
C LYS A 53 -1.34 21.69 -16.85
N ARG A 54 -1.53 22.69 -15.99
CA ARG A 54 -2.53 23.78 -16.16
C ARG A 54 -2.25 24.69 -17.36
N ILE A 55 -1.00 24.72 -17.85
CA ILE A 55 -0.56 25.64 -18.90
C ILE A 55 -0.17 24.85 -20.16
N SER A 56 -0.92 25.02 -21.25
CA SER A 56 -0.38 24.80 -22.59
C SER A 56 0.03 26.17 -23.15
N ILE A 57 1.33 26.37 -23.31
CA ILE A 57 1.89 27.56 -23.96
C ILE A 57 1.95 27.25 -25.46
N HIS A 58 1.15 27.95 -26.25
CA HIS A 58 1.27 27.91 -27.71
C HIS A 58 1.90 29.22 -28.18
N SER A 59 3.07 29.14 -28.82
CA SER A 59 3.69 30.30 -29.47
C SER A 59 3.02 30.53 -30.84
N VAL A 60 2.46 31.72 -31.07
CA VAL A 60 2.07 32.18 -32.41
C VAL A 60 2.88 33.43 -32.72
N GLY A 61 4.01 33.24 -33.43
CA GLY A 61 5.03 34.29 -33.56
C GLY A 61 5.74 34.54 -32.22
N ASP A 62 5.92 35.81 -31.85
CA ASP A 62 6.49 36.22 -30.55
C ASP A 62 5.44 36.24 -29.41
N LEU A 63 4.19 35.83 -29.69
CA LEU A 63 3.09 35.88 -28.73
C LEU A 63 2.89 34.49 -28.08
N GLU A 64 3.04 34.40 -26.76
CA GLU A 64 2.65 33.23 -25.98
C GLU A 64 1.13 33.25 -25.74
N LEU A 65 0.40 32.38 -26.43
CA LEU A 65 -1.02 32.13 -26.19
C LEU A 65 -1.20 31.06 -25.12
N TYR A 66 -1.88 31.45 -24.03
CA TYR A 66 -2.29 30.57 -22.96
C TYR A 66 -3.57 29.85 -23.36
N ARG A 67 -3.53 28.54 -23.63
CA ARG A 67 -4.75 27.74 -23.70
C ARG A 67 -5.10 27.27 -22.29
N GLU A 68 -6.27 27.71 -21.83
CA GLU A 68 -6.86 27.37 -20.54
C GLU A 68 -7.16 25.87 -20.49
N GLY A 69 -6.36 25.10 -19.74
CA GLY A 69 -6.75 23.76 -19.34
C GLY A 69 -7.82 23.81 -18.25
N GLU A 70 -8.54 22.72 -18.02
CA GLU A 70 -9.42 22.62 -16.86
C GLU A 70 -8.59 22.74 -15.57
N TYR A 71 -8.93 23.73 -14.75
CA TYR A 71 -8.29 23.87 -13.43
C TYR A 71 -8.67 22.69 -12.55
N CYS A 72 -7.69 22.18 -11.80
CA CYS A 72 -7.91 21.12 -10.84
C CYS A 72 -8.58 19.86 -11.42
N ASP A 73 -8.08 19.39 -12.57
CA ASP A 73 -8.47 18.09 -13.11
C ASP A 73 -8.03 16.97 -12.16
N GLU A 74 -9.01 16.20 -11.67
CA GLU A 74 -8.83 15.10 -10.73
C GLU A 74 -8.07 13.92 -11.33
N GLN A 75 -8.31 13.60 -12.60
CA GLN A 75 -7.61 12.52 -13.29
C GLN A 75 -6.13 12.88 -13.47
N VAL A 76 -5.85 14.15 -13.78
CA VAL A 76 -4.49 14.69 -13.84
C VAL A 76 -3.84 14.60 -12.46
N LEU A 77 -4.52 15.02 -11.39
CA LEU A 77 -4.01 14.95 -10.02
C LEU A 77 -3.62 13.53 -9.64
N TYR A 78 -4.55 12.57 -9.71
CA TYR A 78 -4.26 11.19 -9.31
C TYR A 78 -3.20 10.54 -10.20
N ARG A 79 -3.15 10.87 -11.49
CA ARG A 79 -2.09 10.38 -12.38
C ARG A 79 -0.72 10.89 -11.97
N GLU A 80 -0.55 12.19 -11.71
CA GLU A 80 0.75 12.75 -11.34
C GLU A 80 1.15 12.39 -9.90
N LEU A 81 0.20 12.30 -8.96
CA LEU A 81 0.43 11.74 -7.62
C LEU A 81 0.97 10.31 -7.70
N ARG A 82 0.33 9.44 -8.48
CA ARG A 82 0.81 8.07 -8.67
C ARG A 82 2.22 8.05 -9.24
N LYS A 83 2.49 8.78 -10.33
CA LYS A 83 3.85 8.84 -10.90
C LYS A 83 4.89 9.27 -9.88
N ALA A 84 4.57 10.29 -9.08
CA ALA A 84 5.47 10.79 -8.07
C ALA A 84 5.64 9.83 -6.89
N ILE A 85 4.58 9.16 -6.42
CA ILE A 85 4.65 8.17 -5.34
C ILE A 85 5.45 6.94 -5.79
N PHE A 86 5.26 6.47 -7.02
CA PHE A 86 5.97 5.30 -7.56
C PHE A 86 7.36 5.61 -8.12
N GLU A 87 7.76 6.89 -8.23
CA GLU A 87 8.96 7.35 -8.98
C GLU A 87 9.01 6.76 -10.40
N SER A 88 7.86 6.63 -11.06
CA SER A 88 7.76 5.93 -12.35
C SER A 88 6.80 6.62 -13.30
N ASN A 89 7.25 6.75 -14.55
CA ASN A 89 6.46 7.30 -15.65
C ASN A 89 5.60 6.25 -16.37
N THR A 90 5.78 4.96 -16.09
CA THR A 90 5.09 3.88 -16.82
C THR A 90 3.78 3.46 -16.14
N ALA A 91 2.80 3.12 -16.98
CA ALA A 91 1.47 2.70 -16.56
C ALA A 91 1.36 1.17 -16.37
N THR A 92 2.46 0.42 -16.29
CA THR A 92 2.40 -1.03 -16.06
C THR A 92 2.03 -1.31 -14.61
N TRP A 93 0.83 -1.84 -14.42
CA TRP A 93 0.15 -2.00 -13.14
C TRP A 93 0.79 -3.03 -12.20
N GLY A 94 1.41 -4.09 -12.74
CA GLY A 94 1.82 -5.26 -11.97
C GLY A 94 3.17 -5.20 -11.24
N LEU A 95 3.99 -4.15 -11.43
CA LEU A 95 5.32 -4.07 -10.79
C LEU A 95 5.46 -2.92 -9.79
N LYS A 96 4.43 -2.09 -9.61
CA LYS A 96 4.57 -0.83 -8.85
C LYS A 96 4.77 -1.04 -7.35
N GLY A 97 4.12 -2.04 -6.75
CA GLY A 97 4.30 -2.41 -5.34
C GLY A 97 5.75 -2.82 -5.07
N TYR A 98 6.24 -3.83 -5.79
CA TYR A 98 7.64 -4.29 -5.71
C TYR A 98 8.67 -3.18 -5.97
N HIS A 99 8.43 -2.30 -6.94
CA HIS A 99 9.34 -1.19 -7.21
C HIS A 99 9.39 -0.19 -6.05
N ILE A 100 8.27 0.07 -5.35
CA ILE A 100 8.29 0.89 -4.13
C ILE A 100 9.10 0.19 -3.05
N ASP A 101 8.85 -1.10 -2.85
CA ASP A 101 9.55 -1.91 -1.86
C ASP A 101 11.08 -1.84 -2.06
N VAL A 102 11.58 -2.17 -3.24
CA VAL A 102 13.02 -2.09 -3.57
C VAL A 102 13.59 -0.68 -3.33
N GLN A 103 12.87 0.38 -3.70
CA GLN A 103 13.29 1.75 -3.42
C GLN A 103 13.39 2.02 -1.92
N LEU A 104 12.39 1.57 -1.15
CA LEU A 104 12.31 1.82 0.28
C LEU A 104 13.33 1.00 1.07
N ARG A 105 13.66 -0.23 0.68
CA ARG A 105 14.77 -0.99 1.26
C ARG A 105 16.07 -0.18 1.19
N SER A 106 16.33 0.47 0.06
CA SER A 106 17.49 1.37 -0.10
C SER A 106 17.37 2.65 0.73
N LEU A 107 16.23 3.35 0.66
CA LEU A 107 16.01 4.62 1.37
C LEU A 107 15.95 4.46 2.90
N LEU A 108 15.56 3.29 3.39
CA LEU A 108 15.41 2.96 4.80
C LEU A 108 16.51 2.02 5.31
N ALA A 109 17.56 1.72 4.54
CA ALA A 109 18.61 0.75 4.88
C ALA A 109 19.27 0.92 6.26
N ARG A 110 19.23 2.12 6.85
CA ARG A 110 19.76 2.40 8.21
C ARG A 110 18.74 2.20 9.34
N LYS A 111 17.48 1.94 9.00
CA LYS A 111 16.32 1.83 9.89
C LYS A 111 15.49 0.57 9.65
N SER A 112 15.84 -0.17 8.61
CA SER A 112 15.27 -1.46 8.26
C SER A 112 16.23 -2.59 8.62
N TYR A 113 15.70 -3.81 8.68
CA TYR A 113 16.50 -5.02 8.82
C TYR A 113 16.19 -5.95 7.65
N SER A 114 17.24 -6.32 6.92
CA SER A 114 17.18 -7.23 5.79
C SER A 114 17.61 -8.62 6.25
N LEU A 115 16.71 -9.61 6.11
CA LEU A 115 16.99 -10.99 6.46
C LEU A 115 17.16 -11.82 5.18
N PRO A 116 18.32 -12.46 4.95
CA PRO A 116 18.48 -13.38 3.83
C PRO A 116 17.49 -14.55 3.92
N LEU A 117 16.97 -15.00 2.77
CA LEU A 117 16.04 -16.14 2.71
C LEU A 117 16.58 -17.38 3.44
N ASN A 118 17.88 -17.67 3.30
CA ASN A 118 18.55 -18.82 3.92
C ASN A 118 18.58 -18.78 5.45
N ASP A 119 18.43 -17.60 6.04
CA ASP A 119 18.41 -17.40 7.49
C ASP A 119 16.97 -17.27 8.03
N SER A 120 15.97 -17.29 7.15
CA SER A 120 14.56 -17.10 7.50
C SER A 120 13.82 -18.37 7.89
N ILE A 121 12.62 -18.20 8.44
CA ILE A 121 11.64 -19.27 8.65
C ILE A 121 11.16 -19.94 7.35
N TYR A 122 11.42 -19.32 6.19
CA TYR A 122 11.01 -19.82 4.87
C TYR A 122 12.09 -20.63 4.14
N ARG A 123 13.29 -20.76 4.70
CA ARG A 123 14.46 -21.37 4.03
C ARG A 123 14.29 -22.83 3.56
N ASP A 124 13.30 -23.55 4.11
CA ASP A 124 13.05 -24.98 3.80
C ASP A 124 11.88 -25.20 2.84
N ILE A 125 11.14 -24.14 2.47
CA ILE A 125 10.09 -24.23 1.45
C ILE A 125 10.79 -24.56 0.13
N ASP A 126 10.30 -25.53 -0.64
CA ASP A 126 10.91 -25.90 -1.91
C ASP A 126 10.16 -25.31 -3.12
N TYR A 127 10.78 -25.42 -4.31
CA TYR A 127 10.25 -24.87 -5.56
C TYR A 127 8.96 -25.56 -6.05
N LEU A 128 8.71 -26.80 -5.61
CA LEU A 128 7.50 -27.54 -5.99
C LEU A 128 6.33 -27.20 -5.07
N GLU A 129 6.62 -26.79 -3.84
CA GLU A 129 5.63 -26.45 -2.80
C GLU A 129 5.32 -24.95 -2.73
N GLY A 130 6.23 -24.05 -3.08
CA GLY A 130 5.94 -22.61 -2.93
C GLY A 130 7.04 -21.61 -3.25
N ILE A 131 8.27 -22.01 -3.56
CA ILE A 131 9.25 -21.05 -4.10
C ILE A 131 8.92 -20.79 -5.58
N SER A 132 8.05 -19.82 -5.86
CA SER A 132 8.15 -19.11 -7.15
C SER A 132 9.54 -18.49 -7.26
N LEU A 133 9.99 -18.20 -8.49
CA LEU A 133 11.16 -17.38 -8.79
C LEU A 133 11.23 -16.07 -7.97
N ASN A 134 10.14 -15.66 -7.33
CA ASN A 134 9.94 -14.43 -6.57
C ASN A 134 10.22 -14.50 -5.06
N LEU A 135 10.21 -15.67 -4.39
CA LEU A 135 10.58 -15.74 -2.95
C LEU A 135 12.11 -15.66 -2.72
N LYS A 136 12.90 -15.47 -3.78
CA LYS A 136 14.37 -15.43 -3.70
C LYS A 136 14.91 -14.29 -2.83
N GLU A 137 14.10 -13.25 -2.61
CA GLU A 137 14.48 -12.10 -1.81
C GLU A 137 13.31 -11.69 -0.90
N LEU A 138 13.53 -11.78 0.40
CA LEU A 138 12.58 -11.26 1.39
C LEU A 138 12.61 -9.73 1.40
N SER A 139 11.49 -9.14 1.78
CA SER A 139 11.38 -7.72 2.08
C SER A 139 12.03 -7.39 3.43
N ASP A 140 12.44 -6.14 3.57
CA ASP A 140 12.99 -5.66 4.83
C ASP A 140 11.86 -5.43 5.85
N VAL A 141 12.19 -5.58 7.13
CA VAL A 141 11.30 -5.21 8.23
C VAL A 141 11.70 -3.85 8.78
N VAL A 142 10.72 -2.98 9.03
CA VAL A 142 10.90 -1.69 9.71
C VAL A 142 10.00 -1.61 10.94
N LYS A 143 10.44 -0.85 11.95
CA LYS A 143 9.57 -0.48 13.06
C LYS A 143 8.88 0.84 12.79
N VAL A 144 7.55 0.86 12.87
CA VAL A 144 6.76 2.10 12.88
C VAL A 144 6.04 2.19 14.20
N GLU A 145 6.48 3.13 15.03
CA GLU A 145 6.05 3.22 16.43
C GLU A 145 6.30 1.94 17.23
N ARG A 146 5.24 1.16 17.46
CA ARG A 146 5.25 -0.10 18.21
C ARG A 146 5.18 -1.32 17.30
N GLU A 147 4.82 -1.12 16.03
CA GLU A 147 4.53 -2.22 15.11
C GLU A 147 5.74 -2.51 14.24
N LEU A 148 5.99 -3.81 14.01
CA LEU A 148 6.96 -4.31 13.07
C LEU A 148 6.22 -4.64 11.78
N ILE A 149 6.59 -4.01 10.68
CA ILE A 149 5.91 -4.18 9.40
C ILE A 149 6.92 -4.44 8.29
N GLY A 150 6.49 -5.17 7.27
CA GLY A 150 7.25 -5.33 6.05
C GLY A 150 7.24 -4.06 5.21
N VAL A 151 8.36 -3.77 4.56
CA VAL A 151 8.48 -2.62 3.65
C VAL A 151 7.61 -2.81 2.40
N ASP A 152 7.45 -4.04 1.93
CA ASP A 152 6.49 -4.49 0.91
C ASP A 152 5.05 -4.05 1.21
N LYS A 153 4.63 -3.99 2.49
CA LYS A 153 3.29 -3.51 2.88
C LYS A 153 3.05 -2.06 2.47
N LEU A 154 4.09 -1.24 2.33
CA LEU A 154 3.96 0.11 1.80
C LEU A 154 3.72 0.11 0.28
N GLY A 155 4.25 -0.89 -0.43
CA GLY A 155 3.87 -1.18 -1.82
C GLY A 155 2.37 -1.47 -1.92
N HIS A 156 1.89 -2.43 -1.13
CA HIS A 156 0.47 -2.80 -0.99
C HIS A 156 -0.43 -1.59 -0.69
N PHE A 157 -0.02 -0.76 0.27
CA PHE A 157 -0.72 0.46 0.63
C PHE A 157 -0.91 1.44 -0.55
N PHE A 158 0.14 1.70 -1.34
CA PHE A 158 0.03 2.69 -2.41
C PHE A 158 -0.51 2.10 -3.73
N ALA A 159 -0.09 0.90 -4.13
CA ALA A 159 -0.44 0.31 -5.41
C ALA A 159 -1.77 -0.47 -5.37
N GLU A 160 -1.87 -1.50 -4.56
CA GLU A 160 -3.06 -2.33 -4.40
C GLU A 160 -4.19 -1.52 -3.72
N GLY A 161 -3.84 -0.64 -2.77
CA GLY A 161 -4.76 0.32 -2.19
C GLY A 161 -5.34 1.32 -3.20
N TRP A 162 -4.57 1.72 -4.23
CA TRP A 162 -5.12 2.51 -5.35
C TRP A 162 -6.16 1.70 -6.11
N ARG A 163 -5.94 0.40 -6.34
CA ARG A 163 -6.90 -0.44 -7.06
C ARG A 163 -8.21 -0.57 -6.28
N TYR A 164 -8.15 -0.73 -4.96
CA TYR A 164 -9.35 -0.74 -4.12
C TYR A 164 -10.09 0.60 -4.21
N PHE A 165 -9.38 1.72 -4.14
CA PHE A 165 -9.97 3.04 -4.28
C PHE A 165 -10.62 3.22 -5.66
N GLU A 166 -9.95 2.82 -6.74
CA GLU A 166 -10.48 2.90 -8.09
C GLU A 166 -11.76 2.08 -8.26
N MET A 167 -11.80 0.87 -7.71
CA MET A 167 -13.00 0.03 -7.72
C MET A 167 -14.20 0.75 -7.08
N VAL A 168 -13.99 1.36 -5.92
CA VAL A 168 -15.07 2.00 -5.15
C VAL A 168 -15.43 3.38 -5.72
N ALA A 169 -14.44 4.17 -6.14
CA ALA A 169 -14.63 5.56 -6.55
C ALA A 169 -14.99 5.74 -8.02
N PHE A 170 -14.57 4.82 -8.90
CA PHE A 170 -14.69 4.98 -10.34
C PHE A 170 -15.40 3.81 -11.04
N ASP A 171 -15.34 2.59 -10.49
CA ASP A 171 -15.93 1.39 -11.11
C ASP A 171 -17.32 1.01 -10.54
N ASP A 172 -17.91 1.85 -9.66
CA ASP A 172 -19.21 1.61 -8.99
C ASP A 172 -19.27 0.25 -8.25
N LYS A 173 -18.14 -0.18 -7.66
CA LYS A 173 -18.06 -1.38 -6.84
C LYS A 173 -18.23 -1.06 -5.37
N SER A 174 -18.80 -1.99 -4.61
CA SER A 174 -18.84 -1.85 -3.17
C SER A 174 -17.45 -2.09 -2.56
N LEU A 175 -17.22 -1.57 -1.35
CA LEU A 175 -16.01 -1.89 -0.60
C LEU A 175 -15.89 -3.40 -0.33
N TYR A 176 -17.01 -4.12 -0.20
CA TYR A 176 -16.99 -5.58 -0.07
C TYR A 176 -16.49 -6.27 -1.34
N ASP A 177 -16.79 -5.76 -2.52
CA ASP A 177 -16.27 -6.29 -3.78
C ASP A 177 -14.75 -6.07 -3.88
N ALA A 178 -14.26 -4.90 -3.46
CA ALA A 178 -12.82 -4.63 -3.42
C ALA A 178 -12.08 -5.54 -2.42
N LEU A 179 -12.65 -5.76 -1.23
CA LEU A 179 -12.13 -6.70 -0.23
C LEU A 179 -12.14 -8.15 -0.74
N ALA A 180 -13.22 -8.58 -1.40
CA ALA A 180 -13.32 -9.90 -2.00
C ALA A 180 -12.28 -10.10 -3.10
N TRP A 181 -12.11 -9.11 -3.98
CA TRP A 181 -11.09 -9.10 -5.01
C TRP A 181 -9.68 -9.21 -4.42
N GLY A 182 -9.40 -8.48 -3.35
CA GLY A 182 -8.11 -8.57 -2.66
C GLY A 182 -7.81 -9.95 -2.13
N ARG A 183 -8.79 -10.60 -1.47
CA ARG A 183 -8.63 -11.98 -1.01
C ARG A 183 -8.46 -12.96 -2.14
N GLU A 184 -9.19 -12.79 -3.24
CA GLU A 184 -9.03 -13.65 -4.43
C GLU A 184 -7.62 -13.51 -5.01
N LYS A 185 -7.09 -12.29 -5.09
CA LYS A 185 -5.72 -12.04 -5.55
C LYS A 185 -4.67 -12.65 -4.63
N GLU A 186 -4.85 -12.50 -3.32
CA GLU A 186 -3.96 -13.08 -2.31
C GLU A 186 -4.03 -14.61 -2.30
N SER A 187 -5.23 -15.20 -2.38
CA SER A 187 -5.41 -16.66 -2.45
C SER A 187 -5.03 -17.29 -3.79
N GLY A 188 -4.89 -16.47 -4.83
CA GLY A 188 -4.60 -16.90 -6.18
C GLY A 188 -3.26 -16.36 -6.62
N LEU A 189 -3.30 -15.30 -7.42
CA LEU A 189 -2.18 -14.77 -8.22
C LEU A 189 -0.99 -14.19 -7.45
N PHE A 190 -1.12 -13.85 -6.16
CA PHE A 190 -0.04 -13.22 -5.38
C PHE A 190 0.46 -14.11 -4.23
N GLY A 191 -0.42 -14.77 -3.48
CA GLY A 191 -0.03 -15.62 -2.36
C GLY A 191 0.08 -17.10 -2.74
N TYR A 192 -0.99 -17.87 -2.57
CA TYR A 192 -0.92 -19.34 -2.67
C TYR A 192 -0.38 -19.90 -3.98
N SER A 193 -0.62 -19.25 -5.13
CA SER A 193 -0.09 -19.73 -6.41
C SER A 193 1.35 -19.27 -6.71
N THR A 194 1.91 -18.33 -5.94
CA THR A 194 3.29 -17.87 -6.15
C THR A 194 4.24 -18.17 -5.00
N THR A 195 3.91 -17.79 -3.76
CA THR A 195 4.76 -18.02 -2.58
C THR A 195 4.25 -19.18 -1.70
N GLY A 196 2.99 -19.59 -1.90
CA GLY A 196 2.33 -20.54 -1.01
C GLY A 196 1.91 -19.91 0.33
N ILE A 197 2.09 -18.60 0.50
CA ILE A 197 1.84 -17.83 1.71
C ILE A 197 0.70 -16.85 1.43
N PHE A 198 -0.20 -16.67 2.39
CA PHE A 198 -1.30 -15.69 2.33
C PHE A 198 -1.14 -14.74 3.49
N SER A 199 -0.89 -13.46 3.19
CA SER A 199 -0.70 -12.42 4.21
C SER A 199 -1.98 -11.63 4.46
N TYR A 200 -2.51 -11.74 5.67
CA TYR A 200 -3.63 -10.89 6.10
C TYR A 200 -3.18 -9.44 6.34
N ALA A 201 -1.89 -9.21 6.62
CA ALA A 201 -1.32 -7.88 6.73
C ALA A 201 -1.34 -7.13 5.39
N ASP A 202 -1.18 -7.84 4.25
CA ASP A 202 -1.35 -7.24 2.91
C ASP A 202 -2.76 -6.73 2.68
N LEU A 203 -3.78 -7.49 3.08
CA LEU A 203 -5.17 -7.07 2.96
C LEU A 203 -5.46 -5.82 3.80
N VAL A 204 -4.89 -5.75 5.00
CA VAL A 204 -4.95 -4.57 5.87
C VAL A 204 -4.25 -3.38 5.22
N ALA A 205 -3.07 -3.58 4.64
CA ALA A 205 -2.31 -2.54 3.95
C ALA A 205 -3.10 -1.99 2.75
N ASN A 206 -3.65 -2.87 1.90
CA ASN A 206 -4.51 -2.52 0.76
C ASN A 206 -5.71 -1.68 1.21
N PHE A 207 -6.42 -2.13 2.25
CA PHE A 207 -7.59 -1.43 2.79
C PHE A 207 -7.26 -0.03 3.32
N ASN A 208 -6.18 0.09 4.09
CA ASN A 208 -5.75 1.39 4.58
C ASN A 208 -5.19 2.29 3.47
N GLY A 209 -4.61 1.69 2.43
CA GLY A 209 -4.21 2.36 1.20
C GLY A 209 -5.39 3.00 0.47
N MET A 210 -6.51 2.28 0.36
CA MET A 210 -7.76 2.83 -0.16
C MET A 210 -8.22 4.04 0.65
N ARG A 211 -8.15 3.96 1.98
CA ARG A 211 -8.49 5.10 2.86
C ARG A 211 -7.60 6.31 2.60
N PHE A 212 -6.31 6.10 2.36
CA PHE A 212 -5.39 7.17 1.96
C PHE A 212 -5.82 7.82 0.64
N TRP A 213 -6.08 7.03 -0.39
CA TRP A 213 -6.49 7.56 -1.70
C TRP A 213 -7.83 8.29 -1.65
N ASN A 214 -8.79 7.77 -0.89
CA ASN A 214 -10.04 8.48 -0.62
C ASN A 214 -9.79 9.83 0.05
N ARG A 215 -8.90 9.88 1.05
CA ARG A 215 -8.56 11.12 1.77
C ARG A 215 -7.78 12.15 0.94
N VAL A 216 -7.23 11.79 -0.23
CA VAL A 216 -6.58 12.79 -1.11
C VAL A 216 -7.51 13.95 -1.41
N LEU A 217 -8.75 13.65 -1.83
CA LEU A 217 -9.80 14.65 -2.07
C LEU A 217 -10.97 14.58 -1.09
N LEU A 218 -11.04 13.51 -0.28
CA LEU A 218 -12.09 13.24 0.71
C LEU A 218 -13.50 13.36 0.12
N LYS A 219 -13.72 12.74 -1.05
CA LYS A 219 -15.01 12.76 -1.75
C LYS A 219 -16.01 11.74 -1.19
N GLN A 220 -15.54 10.74 -0.47
CA GLN A 220 -16.36 9.73 0.18
C GLN A 220 -16.02 9.67 1.67
N ASP A 221 -16.96 9.19 2.46
CA ASP A 221 -16.77 8.96 3.89
C ASP A 221 -15.70 7.88 4.13
N ASP A 222 -14.91 8.05 5.19
CA ASP A 222 -13.98 7.02 5.64
C ASP A 222 -14.77 5.89 6.31
N PRO A 223 -14.63 4.63 5.86
CA PRO A 223 -15.43 3.50 6.33
C PRO A 223 -15.15 3.11 7.79
N LEU A 224 -14.06 3.61 8.39
CA LEU A 224 -13.72 3.32 9.79
C LEU A 224 -14.09 4.44 10.75
N THR A 225 -14.55 5.59 10.25
CA THR A 225 -14.85 6.73 11.13
C THR A 225 -16.34 7.01 11.15
N GLY A 226 -16.88 7.29 12.34
CA GLY A 226 -18.29 7.65 12.49
C GLY A 226 -18.61 8.98 11.80
N VAL A 227 -19.91 9.22 11.56
CA VAL A 227 -20.43 10.41 10.85
C VAL A 227 -19.80 11.72 11.35
N ILE A 228 -19.69 11.90 12.66
CA ILE A 228 -19.13 13.13 13.26
C ILE A 228 -17.63 13.28 12.95
N ALA A 229 -16.88 12.18 12.97
CA ALA A 229 -15.45 12.20 12.67
C ALA A 229 -15.19 12.47 11.18
N ASN A 230 -16.03 11.95 10.27
CA ASN A 230 -15.98 12.26 8.84
C ASN A 230 -16.14 13.76 8.57
N LEU A 231 -17.05 14.44 9.27
CA LEU A 231 -17.26 15.90 9.13
C LEU A 231 -16.03 16.75 9.52
N LEU A 232 -15.15 16.20 10.36
CA LEU A 232 -13.93 16.89 10.82
C LEU A 232 -12.68 16.48 10.02
N GLN A 233 -12.81 15.48 9.14
CA GLN A 233 -11.70 15.09 8.29
C GLN A 233 -11.36 16.21 7.30
N ARG A 234 -10.07 16.27 6.94
CA ARG A 234 -9.56 17.23 5.97
C ARG A 234 -8.87 16.48 4.83
N PRO A 235 -9.12 16.86 3.58
CA PRO A 235 -8.42 16.27 2.46
C PRO A 235 -6.94 16.67 2.49
N TYR A 236 -6.09 15.82 1.92
CA TYR A 236 -4.68 16.16 1.70
C TYR A 236 -4.53 17.27 0.66
N VAL A 237 -5.43 17.33 -0.32
CA VAL A 237 -5.36 18.27 -1.44
C VAL A 237 -6.68 19.01 -1.61
N THR A 238 -6.62 20.33 -1.77
CA THR A 238 -7.77 21.20 -2.05
C THR A 238 -7.57 21.94 -3.37
N CYS A 239 -8.66 22.32 -4.04
CA CYS A 239 -8.60 23.17 -5.24
C CYS A 239 -8.92 24.61 -4.85
N ASP A 240 -7.89 25.41 -4.64
CA ASP A 240 -8.03 26.74 -4.04
C ASP A 240 -7.83 27.84 -5.08
N ILE A 241 -8.49 28.98 -4.84
CA ILE A 241 -8.37 30.17 -5.68
C ILE A 241 -7.00 30.81 -5.44
N GLN A 242 -6.25 30.98 -6.52
CA GLN A 242 -4.94 31.59 -6.52
C GLN A 242 -5.10 33.10 -6.66
N ILE A 243 -5.21 33.82 -5.54
CA ILE A 243 -5.57 35.24 -5.52
C ILE A 243 -4.61 36.08 -6.38
N VAL A 244 -3.29 35.91 -6.19
CA VAL A 244 -2.27 36.68 -6.90
C VAL A 244 -2.31 36.40 -8.40
N ASP A 245 -2.40 35.13 -8.79
CA ASP A 245 -2.45 34.73 -10.21
C ASP A 245 -3.77 35.18 -10.86
N SER A 246 -4.87 35.16 -10.11
CA SER A 246 -6.18 35.64 -10.58
C SER A 246 -6.17 37.14 -10.89
N PHE A 247 -5.53 37.95 -10.04
CA PHE A 247 -5.36 39.38 -10.28
C PHE A 247 -4.49 39.65 -11.52
N LYS A 248 -3.38 38.91 -11.69
CA LYS A 248 -2.49 39.07 -12.85
C LYS A 248 -3.16 38.66 -14.16
N ALA A 249 -3.95 37.60 -14.14
CA ALA A 249 -4.62 37.06 -15.33
C ALA A 249 -5.95 37.75 -15.65
N GLY A 250 -6.50 38.57 -14.75
CA GLY A 250 -7.82 39.19 -14.92
C GLY A 250 -9.00 38.21 -14.90
N LYS A 251 -8.78 36.99 -14.40
CA LYS A 251 -9.78 35.89 -14.33
C LYS A 251 -9.51 34.99 -13.13
N VAL A 252 -10.50 34.21 -12.70
CA VAL A 252 -10.33 33.26 -11.59
C VAL A 252 -9.36 32.15 -12.00
N VAL A 253 -8.24 32.05 -11.30
CA VAL A 253 -7.27 30.96 -11.41
C VAL A 253 -7.41 30.07 -10.18
N LYS A 254 -7.47 28.76 -10.39
CA LYS A 254 -7.44 27.77 -9.31
C LYS A 254 -6.24 26.84 -9.47
N ALA A 255 -5.74 26.32 -8.37
CA ALA A 255 -4.68 25.31 -8.36
C ALA A 255 -4.88 24.33 -7.21
N TRP A 256 -4.29 23.15 -7.35
CA TRP A 256 -4.20 22.19 -6.27
C TRP A 256 -3.25 22.70 -5.17
N GLU A 257 -3.70 22.67 -3.93
CA GLU A 257 -2.94 23.06 -2.74
C GLU A 257 -2.75 21.88 -1.81
N PHE A 258 -1.56 21.77 -1.20
CA PHE A 258 -1.27 20.73 -0.23
C PHE A 258 -1.69 21.16 1.17
N ASN A 259 -2.90 20.78 1.56
CA ASN A 259 -3.60 21.26 2.75
C ASN A 259 -3.18 20.55 4.04
N ARG A 260 -2.75 19.28 3.96
CA ARG A 260 -2.36 18.49 5.14
C ARG A 260 -1.23 17.53 4.80
N GLU A 261 -0.24 17.43 5.70
CA GLU A 261 0.82 16.44 5.55
C GLU A 261 0.30 15.00 5.76
N PHE A 262 0.80 14.09 4.93
CA PHE A 262 0.60 12.66 5.07
C PHE A 262 1.33 12.14 6.31
N ASP A 263 0.68 11.21 7.00
CA ASP A 263 1.25 10.52 8.15
C ASP A 263 0.87 9.04 8.15
N ILE A 264 1.86 8.17 7.95
CA ILE A 264 1.66 6.72 7.91
C ILE A 264 1.12 6.17 9.25
N GLY A 265 1.40 6.85 10.37
CA GLY A 265 0.92 6.44 11.69
C GLY A 265 -0.59 6.50 11.84
N GLU A 266 -1.31 7.20 10.95
CA GLU A 266 -2.78 7.22 10.94
C GLU A 266 -3.39 5.93 10.35
N PHE A 267 -2.58 5.12 9.68
CA PHE A 267 -2.99 3.94 8.92
C PHE A 267 -2.46 2.64 9.52
N ILE A 268 -1.25 2.68 10.08
CA ILE A 268 -0.61 1.52 10.70
C ILE A 268 -1.27 1.19 12.05
N ASP A 269 -1.48 -0.10 12.26
CA ASP A 269 -1.79 -0.69 13.55
C ASP A 269 -1.20 -2.10 13.62
N ALA A 270 -1.41 -2.78 14.75
CA ALA A 270 -0.91 -4.13 15.00
C ALA A 270 -1.40 -5.21 14.02
N SER A 271 -2.37 -4.91 13.13
CA SER A 271 -2.79 -5.87 12.09
C SER A 271 -1.94 -5.81 10.81
N TRP A 272 -1.02 -4.84 10.72
CA TRP A 272 0.05 -4.80 9.72
C TRP A 272 1.25 -5.70 10.06
N ASP A 273 1.35 -6.13 11.32
CA ASP A 273 2.42 -7.03 11.77
C ASP A 273 1.98 -8.49 11.54
N GLU A 274 2.64 -9.20 10.64
CA GLU A 274 2.32 -10.59 10.28
C GLU A 274 2.50 -11.60 11.42
N GLY A 275 3.31 -11.28 12.44
CA GLY A 275 3.36 -12.14 13.63
C GLY A 275 2.24 -11.85 14.63
N ASN A 276 1.41 -10.83 14.38
CA ASN A 276 0.17 -10.60 15.09
C ASN A 276 -1.07 -10.92 14.22
N ASN A 277 -1.10 -10.49 12.95
CA ASN A 277 -2.11 -10.88 11.96
C ASN A 277 -1.57 -11.99 11.07
N CYS A 278 -1.57 -13.20 11.63
CA CYS A 278 -0.90 -14.39 11.12
C CYS A 278 -1.09 -14.66 9.63
N ASN A 279 -0.04 -15.17 8.99
CA ASN A 279 -0.12 -15.72 7.65
C ASN A 279 -0.82 -17.08 7.65
N SER A 280 -1.46 -17.42 6.54
CA SER A 280 -1.94 -18.77 6.23
C SER A 280 -1.10 -19.38 5.10
N TYR A 281 -1.11 -20.71 4.99
CA TYR A 281 -0.28 -21.43 4.01
C TYR A 281 -1.16 -22.30 3.11
N ALA A 282 -0.79 -22.39 1.83
CA ALA A 282 -1.53 -23.14 0.82
C ALA A 282 -1.52 -24.65 1.08
N ASP A 283 -0.38 -25.14 1.56
CA ASP A 283 -0.09 -26.56 1.78
C ASP A 283 0.28 -26.80 3.24
N PRO A 284 -0.36 -27.78 3.93
CA PRO A 284 0.01 -28.20 5.27
C PRO A 284 1.50 -28.57 5.44
N LEU A 285 2.18 -29.00 4.37
CA LEU A 285 3.63 -29.27 4.37
C LEU A 285 4.44 -27.97 4.53
N ILE A 286 4.05 -26.90 3.83
CA ILE A 286 4.66 -25.57 3.99
C ILE A 286 4.44 -25.10 5.42
N GLU A 287 3.20 -25.18 5.92
CA GLU A 287 2.87 -24.79 7.29
C GLU A 287 3.72 -25.56 8.31
N ALA A 288 3.89 -26.87 8.13
CA ALA A 288 4.70 -27.70 9.03
C ALA A 288 6.18 -27.31 9.00
N LYS A 289 6.75 -27.03 7.82
CA LYS A 289 8.14 -26.59 7.66
C LYS A 289 8.37 -25.23 8.31
N VAL A 290 7.51 -24.24 8.03
CA VAL A 290 7.61 -22.90 8.62
C VAL A 290 7.40 -22.95 10.13
N THR A 291 6.38 -23.67 10.60
CA THR A 291 6.11 -23.83 12.05
C THR A 291 7.28 -24.48 12.78
N LYS A 292 7.95 -25.46 12.17
CA LYS A 292 9.16 -26.05 12.74
C LYS A 292 10.26 -24.99 12.89
N ARG A 293 10.48 -24.16 11.87
CA ARG A 293 11.49 -23.09 11.93
C ARG A 293 11.15 -21.99 12.91
N ILE A 294 9.88 -21.60 13.01
CA ILE A 294 9.41 -20.68 14.04
C ILE A 294 9.80 -21.20 15.43
N ARG A 295 9.55 -22.50 15.72
CA ARG A 295 9.92 -23.10 17.01
C ARG A 295 11.44 -23.19 17.23
N ASP A 296 12.22 -23.38 16.17
CA ASP A 296 13.68 -23.39 16.25
C ASP A 296 14.23 -21.98 16.58
N VAL A 297 13.59 -20.92 16.07
CA VAL A 297 13.99 -19.51 16.24
C VAL A 297 13.50 -18.93 17.56
N ASP A 298 12.21 -19.11 17.86
CA ASP A 298 11.54 -18.63 19.07
C ASP A 298 10.50 -19.68 19.53
N PRO A 299 10.88 -20.57 20.48
CA PRO A 299 9.99 -21.61 21.01
C PRO A 299 8.73 -21.07 21.69
N ASP A 300 8.77 -19.84 22.19
CA ASP A 300 7.68 -19.21 22.93
C ASP A 300 6.80 -18.34 22.01
N PHE A 301 7.17 -18.22 20.72
CA PHE A 301 6.38 -17.45 19.77
C PHE A 301 5.00 -18.08 19.56
N ALA A 302 3.98 -17.26 19.74
CA ALA A 302 2.61 -17.57 19.39
C ALA A 302 2.10 -16.51 18.42
N CYS A 303 1.30 -16.93 17.43
CA CYS A 303 0.56 -16.01 16.58
C CYS A 303 -0.95 -16.16 16.84
N PRO A 304 -1.67 -15.09 17.21
CA PRO A 304 -1.23 -13.70 17.31
C PRO A 304 -0.25 -13.44 18.48
N SER A 305 0.81 -12.66 18.24
CA SER A 305 1.80 -12.30 19.27
C SER A 305 1.20 -11.43 20.38
N LEU A 306 0.19 -10.62 20.06
CA LEU A 306 -0.51 -9.77 21.01
C LEU A 306 -2.03 -9.87 20.83
N LYS A 307 -2.63 -10.89 21.46
CA LYS A 307 -4.09 -11.14 21.43
C LYS A 307 -4.95 -9.90 21.67
N ALA A 308 -4.59 -9.08 22.66
CA ALA A 308 -5.32 -7.83 22.96
C ALA A 308 -5.31 -6.83 21.79
N ALA A 309 -4.27 -6.83 20.95
CA ALA A 309 -4.21 -6.01 19.75
C ALA A 309 -5.10 -6.55 18.63
N CYS A 310 -5.25 -7.88 18.53
CA CYS A 310 -6.23 -8.51 17.67
C CYS A 310 -7.66 -8.12 18.05
N SER A 311 -8.02 -8.14 19.34
CA SER A 311 -9.35 -7.71 19.79
C SER A 311 -9.62 -6.23 19.45
N ARG A 312 -8.62 -5.35 19.61
CA ARG A 312 -8.73 -3.93 19.18
C ARG A 312 -8.89 -3.79 17.67
N SER A 313 -8.15 -4.57 16.89
CA SER A 313 -8.25 -4.57 15.42
C SER A 313 -9.62 -5.05 14.96
N ARG A 314 -10.17 -6.10 15.59
CA ARG A 314 -11.53 -6.59 15.33
C ARG A 314 -12.58 -5.50 15.57
N VAL A 315 -12.46 -4.75 16.66
CA VAL A 315 -13.35 -3.62 16.97
C VAL A 315 -13.17 -2.49 15.95
N LYS A 316 -11.92 -2.13 15.61
CA LYS A 316 -11.61 -1.08 14.63
C LYS A 316 -12.20 -1.38 13.25
N TYR A 317 -12.00 -2.60 12.75
CA TYR A 317 -12.43 -2.97 11.40
C TYR A 317 -13.89 -3.41 11.31
N GLY A 318 -14.56 -3.70 12.44
CA GLY A 318 -15.99 -4.02 12.48
C GLY A 318 -16.38 -5.11 11.48
N ASP A 319 -17.35 -4.81 10.63
CA ASP A 319 -17.87 -5.75 9.61
C ASP A 319 -16.84 -6.17 8.57
N TYR A 320 -15.76 -5.39 8.41
CA TYR A 320 -14.66 -5.69 7.49
C TYR A 320 -13.62 -6.63 8.10
N ALA A 321 -13.62 -6.82 9.43
CA ALA A 321 -12.61 -7.62 10.13
C ALA A 321 -12.47 -9.04 9.55
N ARG A 322 -13.58 -9.68 9.18
CA ARG A 322 -13.57 -11.04 8.59
C ARG A 322 -12.86 -11.14 7.24
N PHE A 323 -12.64 -10.01 6.56
CA PHE A 323 -11.90 -9.94 5.31
C PHE A 323 -10.43 -9.59 5.52
N LEU A 324 -10.11 -8.93 6.63
CA LEU A 324 -8.79 -8.31 6.86
C LEU A 324 -7.94 -9.07 7.89
N LEU A 325 -8.57 -9.80 8.81
CA LEU A 325 -7.89 -10.44 9.93
C LEU A 325 -7.90 -11.95 9.79
N HIS A 326 -6.79 -12.57 10.20
CA HIS A 326 -6.66 -14.02 10.30
C HIS A 326 -7.73 -14.59 11.27
N PRO A 327 -8.28 -15.80 11.02
CA PRO A 327 -9.23 -16.43 11.92
C PRO A 327 -8.81 -16.48 13.40
N SER A 328 -7.53 -16.75 13.67
CA SER A 328 -6.98 -16.72 15.04
C SER A 328 -7.05 -15.33 15.69
N CYS A 329 -6.96 -14.26 14.90
CA CYS A 329 -7.08 -12.88 15.36
C CYS A 329 -8.56 -12.50 15.60
N LEU A 330 -9.49 -13.05 14.81
CA LEU A 330 -10.93 -12.88 15.02
C LEU A 330 -11.44 -13.53 16.31
N ASN A 331 -10.83 -14.67 16.68
CA ASN A 331 -11.19 -15.45 17.87
C ASN A 331 -10.26 -15.20 19.08
N ALA A 332 -9.39 -14.18 19.00
CA ALA A 332 -8.50 -13.83 20.09
C ALA A 332 -9.29 -13.20 21.25
N GLU A 333 -9.50 -13.97 22.31
CA GLU A 333 -9.98 -13.53 23.62
C GLU A 333 -8.82 -13.14 24.55
#